data_AF-A0A2D6W0M5-F1
#
_entry.id   AF-A0A2D6W0M5-F1
#
_cell.length_a   1.000
_cell.length_b   1.000
_cell.length_c   1.000
_cell.angle_alpha   90.00
_cell.angle_beta   90.00
_cell.angle_gamma   90.00
#
_symmetry.space_group_name_H-M   'P 1'
#
loop_
_entity.id
_entity.type
_entity.pdbx_description
1 polymer ?
#
loop_
_entity_poly.entity_id
_entity_poly.type
_entity_poly.pdbx_seq_one_letter_code
_entity_poly.pdbx_strand_id
1 'polypeptide(L)' 'MTAAARFTQADMERAVKTAKKVAGSERARVVFRLDNREIEFIIGESTQDQPAPETWSDDDV' A
#
# COMPACT_ATOMS: atom_id res chain seq x y z
N MET A 1 -10.30 -2.78 -29.51
CA MET A 1 -10.36 -2.05 -28.22
C MET A 1 -10.11 -3.04 -27.10
N THR A 2 -8.92 -3.03 -26.50
CA THR A 2 -8.65 -3.81 -25.28
C THR A 2 -9.20 -3.03 -24.10
N ALA A 3 -10.13 -3.63 -23.35
CA ALA A 3 -10.67 -2.99 -22.15
C ALA A 3 -9.52 -2.65 -21.18
N ALA A 4 -9.64 -1.51 -20.50
CA ALA A 4 -8.71 -1.17 -19.44
C ALA A 4 -8.66 -2.32 -18.43
N ALA A 5 -7.46 -2.80 -18.10
CA ALA A 5 -7.28 -3.81 -17.08
C ALA A 5 -7.84 -3.27 -15.76
N ARG A 6 -8.91 -3.89 -15.25
CA ARG A 6 -9.51 -3.53 -13.97
C ARG A 6 -8.87 -4.42 -12.91
N PHE A 7 -8.20 -3.78 -11.97
CA PHE A 7 -7.61 -4.46 -10.84
C PHE A 7 -8.61 -4.43 -9.69
N THR A 8 -9.02 -5.59 -9.19
CA THR A 8 -9.94 -5.68 -8.06
C THR A 8 -9.16 -5.78 -6.74
N GLN A 9 -9.84 -5.51 -5.63
CA GLN A 9 -9.26 -5.72 -4.30
C GLN A 9 -8.80 -7.19 -4.11
N ALA A 10 -9.55 -8.15 -4.65
CA ALA A 10 -9.17 -9.57 -4.56
C ALA A 10 -7.85 -9.88 -5.28
N ASP A 11 -7.59 -9.20 -6.41
CA ASP A 11 -6.33 -9.33 -7.13
C ASP A 11 -5.16 -8.75 -6.32
N MET A 12 -5.41 -7.62 -5.64
CA MET A 12 -4.45 -7.01 -4.73
C MET A 12 -4.07 -7.94 -3.58
N GLU A 13 -5.07 -8.52 -2.90
CA GLU A 13 -4.86 -9.43 -1.78
C GLU A 13 -4.08 -10.68 -2.20
N ARG A 14 -4.35 -11.20 -3.40
CA ARG A 14 -3.59 -12.33 -3.97
C ARG A 14 -2.14 -11.94 -4.25
N ALA A 15 -1.90 -10.76 -4.83
CA ALA A 15 -0.56 -10.26 -5.10
C ALA A 15 0.25 -10.08 -3.81
N VAL A 16 -0.36 -9.47 -2.79
CA VAL A 16 0.24 -9.27 -1.45
C VAL A 16 0.54 -10.60 -0.77
N LYS A 17 -0.41 -11.54 -0.75
CA LYS A 17 -0.22 -12.88 -0.16
C LYS A 17 0.92 -13.63 -0.84
N THR A 18 0.98 -13.55 -2.16
CA THR A 18 2.04 -14.17 -2.96
C THR A 18 3.39 -13.52 -2.68
N ALA A 19 3.44 -12.19 -2.67
CA ALA A 19 4.66 -11.44 -2.36
C ALA A 19 5.20 -11.80 -0.97
N LYS A 20 4.34 -11.87 0.05
CA LYS A 20 4.71 -12.28 1.41
C LYS A 20 5.25 -13.72 1.45
N LYS A 21 4.63 -14.63 0.70
CA LYS A 21 5.06 -16.04 0.61
C LYS A 21 6.42 -16.19 -0.10
N VAL A 22 6.62 -15.47 -1.21
CA VAL A 22 7.82 -15.57 -2.05
C VAL A 22 9.01 -14.86 -1.42
N ALA A 23 8.80 -13.69 -0.81
CA ALA A 23 9.87 -12.94 -0.17
C ALA A 23 10.40 -13.63 1.11
N GLY A 24 9.60 -14.53 1.71
CA GLY A 24 9.95 -15.23 2.95
C GLY A 24 10.27 -14.29 4.12
N SER A 25 9.95 -13.01 3.99
CA SER A 25 10.43 -11.91 4.82
C SER A 25 9.27 -11.01 5.23
N GLU A 26 9.41 -10.33 6.37
CA GLU A 26 8.41 -9.39 6.91
C GLU A 26 8.19 -8.14 6.03
N ARG A 27 9.08 -7.90 5.07
CA ARG A 27 9.03 -6.75 4.14
C ARG A 27 9.00 -7.23 2.70
N ALA A 28 8.08 -6.69 1.90
CA ALA A 28 7.97 -6.99 0.47
C ALA A 28 7.58 -5.75 -0.34
N ARG A 29 8.08 -5.64 -1.57
CA ARG A 29 7.72 -4.56 -2.51
C ARG A 29 7.00 -5.18 -3.71
N VAL A 30 5.78 -4.72 -3.97
CA VAL A 30 5.00 -5.10 -5.16
C VAL A 30 4.95 -3.91 -6.09
N VAL A 31 5.45 -4.09 -7.32
CA VAL A 31 5.56 -3.04 -8.32
C VAL A 31 4.63 -3.34 -9.48
N PHE A 32 3.70 -2.42 -9.74
CA PHE A 32 2.81 -2.47 -10.89
C PHE A 32 3.29 -1.47 -11.94
N ARG A 33 3.83 -2.00 -13.04
CA ARG A 33 4.23 -1.20 -14.21
C ARG A 33 3.06 -1.05 -15.16
N LEU A 34 2.61 0.19 -15.30
CA LEU A 34 1.63 0.61 -16.29
C LEU A 34 2.38 1.28 -17.46
N ASP A 35 1.73 1.37 -18.63
CA ASP A 35 2.35 1.94 -19.84
C ASP A 35 3.03 3.30 -19.65
N ASN A 36 2.51 4.14 -18.74
CA ASN A 36 3.03 5.49 -18.52
C ASN A 36 3.42 5.78 -17.05
N ARG A 37 3.24 4.83 -16.13
CA ARG A 37 3.39 5.06 -14.68
C ARG A 37 3.78 3.78 -13.96
N GLU A 38 4.40 3.91 -12.81
CA GLU A 38 4.67 2.81 -11.89
C GLU A 38 3.92 3.06 -10.57
N ILE A 39 3.26 2.03 -10.04
CA ILE A 39 2.61 2.07 -8.73
C ILE A 39 3.31 1.07 -7.83
N GLU A 40 3.73 1.52 -6.66
CA GLU A 40 4.52 0.73 -5.72
C GLU A 40 3.76 0.51 -4.43
N PHE A 41 3.68 -0.75 -3.99
CA PHE A 41 3.12 -1.12 -2.71
C PHE A 41 4.22 -1.72 -1.84
N ILE A 42 4.54 -1.04 -0.74
CA ILE A 42 5.54 -1.47 0.23
C ILE A 42 4.81 -2.11 1.40
N ILE A 43 5.00 -3.41 1.56
CA ILE A 43 4.44 -4.23 2.63
C ILE A 43 5.48 -4.29 3.75
N GLY A 44 5.09 -3.99 4.98
CA GLY A 44 5.97 -4.05 6.15
C GLY A 44 6.73 -2.75 6.46
N GLU A 45 6.38 -1.65 5.80
CA GLU A 45 6.76 -0.30 6.25
C GLU A 45 5.73 0.19 7.27
N SER A 46 5.85 -0.29 8.52
CA SER A 46 5.20 0.34 9.66
C SER A 46 6.22 1.23 10.35
N THR A 47 6.28 2.48 9.92
CA THR A 47 6.31 3.70 10.76
C THR A 47 6.57 4.89 9.83
N GLN A 48 5.52 5.41 9.19
CA GLN A 48 5.46 6.88 9.22
C GLN A 48 5.24 7.22 10.68
N ASP A 49 6.24 7.87 11.27
CA ASP A 49 6.10 8.71 12.45
C ASP A 49 5.02 9.74 12.11
N GLN A 50 3.74 9.35 12.20
CA GLN A 50 2.67 10.32 12.19
C GLN A 50 2.84 11.07 13.51
N PRO A 51 3.16 12.38 13.52
CA PRO A 51 3.01 13.14 14.74
C PRO A 51 1.56 12.94 15.17
N ALA A 52 1.38 12.53 16.43
CA ALA A 52 0.06 12.38 17.01
C ALA A 52 -0.77 13.62 16.66
N PRO A 53 -2.04 13.49 16.22
CA PRO A 53 -2.86 14.67 16.01
C PRO A 53 -2.87 15.45 17.33
N GLU A 54 -2.40 16.70 17.31
CA GLU A 54 -2.46 17.55 18.48
C GLU A 54 -3.93 17.59 18.93
N THR A 55 -4.19 17.08 20.13
CA THR A 55 -5.47 17.24 20.79
C THR A 55 -5.68 18.73 20.96
N TRP A 56 -6.48 19.32 20.08
CA TRP A 56 -6.96 20.68 20.22
C TRP A 56 -7.89 20.70 21.45
N SER A 57 -7.34 21.06 22.61
CA SER A 57 -8.11 21.30 23.83
C SER A 57 -8.74 22.69 23.71
N ASP A 58 -10.03 22.71 23.42
CA ASP A 58 -10.91 23.89 23.45
C ASP A 58 -11.31 24.19 24.91
N ASP A 59 -10.35 24.62 25.74
CA ASP A 59 -10.57 24.99 27.15
C ASP A 59 -10.21 26.47 27.41
N ASP A 60 -10.37 27.33 26.40
CA ASP A 60 -10.13 28.78 26.47
C ASP A 60 -11.30 29.59 25.89
N VAL A 61 -12.53 29.40 26.42
CA VAL A 61 -13.69 30.29 26.21
C VAL A 61 -14.46 30.56 27.49
#